data_AF-A0A818XID3-F1
#
_entry.id   AF-A0A818XID3-F1
#
_cell.length_a   1.000
_cell.length_b   1.000
_cell.length_c   1.000
_cell.angle_alpha   90.00
_cell.angle_beta   90.00
_cell.angle_gamma   90.00
#
_symmetry.space_group_name_H-M   'P 1'
#
loop_
_entity.id
_entity.type
_entity.pdbx_description
1 polymer ?
#
loop_
_entity_poly.entity_id
_entity_poly.type
_entity_poly.pdbx_seq_one_letter_code
_entity_poly.pdbx_strand_id
1 'polypeptide(L)'
;MESPRQTEGIFQYQHQSNTNQRISQKWIQILGNNYEIYISDIYKPDNDTLGLALEGTIDTENGKETDTHHYIRTILPDGVIGKEGTLKPGDELLEINTQVLYGKNHMYVIEILKLFKHEIKLVCARRKIQ
;
A
#
# COMPACT_ATOMS: atom_id res chain seq x y z
N MET A 1 -9.40 38.08 -8.78
CA MET A 1 -8.95 37.74 -7.42
C MET A 1 -9.40 36.30 -7.18
N GLU A 2 -8.48 35.33 -7.26
CA GLU A 2 -8.81 33.93 -7.01
C GLU A 2 -9.13 33.73 -5.52
N SER A 3 -10.12 32.89 -5.24
CA SER A 3 -10.60 32.63 -3.88
C SER A 3 -9.55 31.81 -3.10
N PRO A 4 -9.25 32.14 -1.83
CA PRO A 4 -8.23 31.45 -1.02
C PRO A 4 -8.36 29.92 -0.99
N ARG A 5 -9.61 29.40 -1.08
CA ARG A 5 -9.88 27.95 -1.08
C ARG A 5 -9.37 27.22 -2.33
N GLN A 6 -9.27 27.90 -3.48
CA GLN A 6 -8.80 27.27 -4.72
C GLN A 6 -7.28 27.10 -4.71
N THR A 7 -6.57 28.06 -4.14
CA THR A 7 -5.11 28.04 -4.01
C THR A 7 -4.65 26.92 -3.07
N GLU A 8 -5.27 26.77 -1.90
CA GLU A 8 -4.93 25.72 -0.93
C GLU A 8 -5.06 24.29 -1.50
N GLY A 9 -6.12 24.03 -2.28
CA GLY A 9 -6.34 22.72 -2.91
C GLY A 9 -5.27 22.35 -3.94
N ILE A 10 -4.78 23.33 -4.72
CA ILE A 10 -3.72 23.11 -5.71
C ILE A 10 -2.40 22.76 -5.02
N PHE A 11 -2.03 23.48 -3.96
CA PHE A 11 -0.81 23.22 -3.22
C PHE A 11 -0.82 21.82 -2.57
N GLN A 12 -1.91 21.45 -1.90
CA GLN A 12 -2.04 20.12 -1.30
C GLN A 12 -1.92 19.00 -2.34
N TYR A 13 -2.58 19.15 -3.49
CA TYR A 13 -2.50 18.18 -4.59
C TYR A 13 -1.09 18.06 -5.17
N GLN A 14 -0.38 19.19 -5.36
CA GLN A 14 1.01 19.20 -5.82
C GLN A 14 1.96 18.55 -4.80
N HIS A 15 1.79 18.81 -3.50
CA HIS A 15 2.58 18.17 -2.46
C HIS A 15 2.33 16.65 -2.37
N GLN A 16 1.07 16.22 -2.48
CA GLN A 16 0.71 14.81 -2.46
C GLN A 16 1.21 14.07 -3.71
N SER A 17 1.06 14.65 -4.90
CA SER A 17 1.61 14.08 -6.14
C SER A 17 3.13 13.96 -6.10
N ASN A 18 3.84 14.99 -5.63
CA ASN A 18 5.29 14.92 -5.42
C ASN A 18 5.69 13.82 -4.43
N THR A 19 4.93 13.66 -3.35
CA THR A 19 5.16 12.60 -2.35
C THR A 19 4.94 11.22 -2.95
N ASN A 20 3.81 11.02 -3.64
CA ASN A 20 3.47 9.76 -4.29
C ASN A 20 4.48 9.39 -5.40
N GLN A 21 4.99 10.39 -6.13
CA GLN A 21 6.05 10.17 -7.11
C GLN A 21 7.35 9.68 -6.45
N ARG A 22 7.75 10.29 -5.33
CA ARG A 22 8.96 9.86 -4.60
C ARG A 22 8.81 8.44 -4.03
N ILE A 23 7.64 8.12 -3.48
CA ILE A 23 7.33 6.77 -2.98
C ILE A 23 7.41 5.75 -4.13
N SER A 24 6.78 6.08 -5.26
CA SER A 24 6.78 5.20 -6.45
C SER A 24 8.19 4.99 -6.99
N GLN A 25 8.99 6.06 -7.11
CA GLN A 25 10.38 5.98 -7.55
C GLN A 25 11.24 5.11 -6.63
N LYS A 26 11.10 5.27 -5.31
CA LYS A 26 11.80 4.43 -4.32
C LYS A 26 11.48 2.96 -4.54
N TRP A 27 10.20 2.60 -4.67
CA TRP A 27 9.81 1.19 -4.81
C TRP A 27 10.16 0.60 -6.18
N ILE A 28 10.11 1.40 -7.25
CA ILE A 28 10.60 0.97 -8.57
C ILE A 28 12.11 0.71 -8.53
N GLN A 29 12.90 1.49 -7.79
CA GLN A 29 14.34 1.23 -7.63
C GLN A 29 14.62 -0.09 -6.89
N ILE A 30 13.75 -0.48 -5.96
CA ILE A 30 13.88 -1.71 -5.17
C ILE A 30 13.39 -2.95 -5.96
N LEU A 31 12.19 -2.88 -6.53
CA LEU A 31 11.53 -4.02 -7.20
C LEU A 31 11.83 -4.13 -8.70
N GLY A 32 12.30 -3.04 -9.31
CA GLY A 32 12.54 -2.94 -10.74
C GLY A 32 11.32 -2.54 -11.56
N ASN A 33 11.56 -2.28 -12.85
CA ASN A 33 10.58 -1.69 -13.77
C ASN A 33 9.44 -2.63 -14.21
N ASN A 34 9.51 -3.91 -13.81
CA ASN A 34 8.47 -4.91 -14.06
C ASN A 34 7.28 -4.78 -13.10
N TYR A 35 7.35 -3.86 -12.14
CA TYR A 35 6.28 -3.58 -11.20
C TYR A 35 5.68 -2.20 -11.44
N GLU A 36 4.40 -2.06 -11.11
CA GLU A 36 3.69 -0.81 -10.96
C GLU A 36 3.37 -0.57 -9.49
N ILE A 37 3.48 0.68 -9.05
CA ILE A 37 3.24 1.06 -7.65
C ILE A 37 1.87 1.70 -7.53
N TYR A 38 1.07 1.18 -6.60
CA TYR A 38 -0.27 1.63 -6.28
C TYR A 38 -0.25 2.23 -4.88
N ILE A 39 -0.73 3.48 -4.76
CA ILE A 39 -0.78 4.20 -3.49
C ILE A 39 -2.25 4.53 -3.22
N SER A 40 -2.77 4.02 -2.12
CA SER A 40 -4.16 4.17 -1.71
C SER A 40 -4.22 4.96 -0.40
N ASP A 41 -4.91 6.10 -0.43
CA ASP A 41 -5.19 6.91 0.75
C ASP A 41 -6.60 6.57 1.24
N ILE A 42 -6.70 5.89 2.39
CA ILE A 42 -7.96 5.43 2.96
C ILE A 42 -8.19 6.02 4.34
N TYR A 43 -9.47 6.16 4.70
CA TYR A 43 -9.89 6.44 6.07
C TYR A 43 -10.51 5.19 6.68
N LYS A 44 -9.89 4.64 7.71
CA LYS A 44 -10.38 3.50 8.48
C LYS A 44 -11.14 3.97 9.73
N PRO A 45 -12.48 3.81 9.79
CA PRO A 45 -13.26 4.08 11.00
C PRO A 45 -12.81 3.22 12.20
N ASP A 46 -12.99 3.72 13.43
CA ASP A 46 -12.51 3.06 14.65
C ASP A 46 -13.00 1.62 14.85
N ASN A 47 -14.24 1.34 14.41
CA ASN A 47 -14.90 0.04 14.58
C ASN A 47 -14.94 -0.78 13.29
N ASP A 48 -14.12 -0.43 12.29
CA ASP A 48 -14.08 -1.12 11.01
C ASP A 48 -12.71 -1.75 10.74
N THR A 49 -12.69 -2.69 9.81
CA THR A 49 -11.47 -3.31 9.29
C THR A 49 -11.09 -2.68 7.95
N LEU A 50 -9.89 -2.99 7.46
CA LEU A 50 -9.50 -2.61 6.10
C LEU A 50 -10.34 -3.32 5.03
N GLY A 51 -10.98 -4.44 5.37
CA GLY A 51 -11.72 -5.26 4.42
C GLY A 51 -10.83 -6.04 3.45
N LEU A 52 -9.61 -6.40 3.87
CA LEU A 52 -8.68 -7.22 3.10
C LEU A 52 -8.29 -8.49 3.86
N ALA A 53 -7.93 -9.54 3.14
CA ALA A 53 -7.19 -10.68 3.67
C ALA A 53 -5.84 -10.79 2.97
N LEU A 54 -4.81 -11.22 3.71
CA LEU A 54 -3.46 -11.43 3.19
C LEU A 54 -3.13 -12.92 3.07
N GLU A 55 -2.27 -13.23 2.13
CA GLU A 55 -1.50 -14.47 2.07
C GLU A 55 -0.01 -14.14 2.10
N GLY A 56 0.79 -15.03 2.70
CA GLY A 56 2.23 -14.87 2.81
C GLY A 56 2.96 -15.95 2.03
N THR A 57 4.03 -15.59 1.33
CA THR A 57 4.97 -16.53 0.73
C THR A 57 6.37 -16.27 1.26
N ILE A 58 7.21 -17.29 1.21
CA ILE A 58 8.61 -17.19 1.59
C ILE A 58 9.44 -17.76 0.44
N ASP A 59 10.31 -16.92 -0.11
CA ASP A 59 11.26 -17.32 -1.12
C ASP A 59 12.33 -18.21 -0.49
N THR A 60 12.77 -19.21 -1.25
CA THR A 60 13.79 -20.17 -0.81
C THR A 60 14.93 -20.20 -1.80
N GLU A 61 16.12 -19.82 -1.36
CA GLU A 61 17.35 -19.93 -2.13
C GLU A 61 18.27 -20.96 -1.49
N ASN A 62 18.70 -21.97 -2.26
CA ASN A 62 19.57 -23.05 -1.79
C ASN A 62 19.05 -23.77 -0.52
N GLY A 63 17.73 -23.90 -0.39
CA GLY A 63 17.09 -24.52 0.77
C GLY A 63 17.01 -23.63 2.02
N LYS A 64 17.36 -22.35 1.91
CA LYS A 64 17.22 -21.35 2.98
C LYS A 64 16.15 -20.34 2.62
N GLU A 65 15.25 -20.08 3.55
CA GLU A 65 14.29 -18.99 3.48
C GLU A 65 15.01 -17.63 3.40
N THR A 66 14.70 -16.82 2.38
CA THR A 66 15.38 -15.54 2.11
C THR A 66 14.44 -14.36 2.32
N ASP A 67 13.38 -14.26 1.52
CA ASP A 67 12.50 -13.10 1.48
C ASP A 67 11.05 -13.50 1.78
N THR A 68 10.39 -12.73 2.64
CA THR A 68 8.96 -12.92 2.94
C THR A 68 8.12 -11.89 2.21
N HIS A 69 7.11 -12.37 1.48
CA HIS A 69 6.21 -11.55 0.70
C HIS A 69 4.78 -11.68 1.21
N HIS A 70 4.01 -10.60 1.08
CA HIS A 70 2.62 -10.55 1.53
C HIS A 70 1.74 -9.99 0.43
N TYR A 71 0.79 -10.80 -0.04
CA TYR A 71 -0.12 -10.45 -1.12
C TYR A 71 -1.54 -10.29 -0.62
N ILE A 72 -2.27 -9.37 -1.23
CA ILE A 72 -3.71 -9.24 -1.01
C ILE A 72 -4.39 -10.45 -1.65
N ARG A 73 -4.96 -11.31 -0.82
CA ARG A 73 -5.68 -12.50 -1.29
C ARG A 73 -7.11 -12.14 -1.71
N THR A 74 -7.80 -11.39 -0.88
CA THR A 74 -9.19 -10.97 -1.13
C THR A 74 -9.43 -9.56 -0.66
N ILE A 75 -10.33 -8.85 -1.36
CA ILE A 75 -10.86 -7.55 -0.95
C ILE A 75 -12.37 -7.69 -0.82
N LEU A 76 -12.92 -7.27 0.30
CA LEU A 76 -14.37 -7.17 0.51
C LEU A 76 -14.90 -5.97 -0.28
N PRO A 77 -15.83 -6.15 -1.24
CA PRO A 77 -16.34 -5.04 -2.05
C PRO A 77 -16.90 -3.87 -1.23
N ASP A 78 -17.60 -4.18 -0.13
CA ASP A 78 -18.18 -3.17 0.76
C ASP A 78 -17.23 -2.69 1.88
N GLY A 79 -16.02 -3.24 1.94
CA GLY A 79 -14.98 -2.84 2.91
C GLY A 79 -14.31 -1.52 2.53
N VAL A 80 -13.52 -0.96 3.45
CA VAL A 80 -12.81 0.33 3.27
C VAL A 80 -11.99 0.34 1.97
N ILE A 81 -11.16 -0.70 1.75
CA ILE A 81 -10.32 -0.79 0.55
C ILE A 81 -11.15 -1.12 -0.70
N GLY A 82 -12.19 -1.95 -0.58
CA GLY A 82 -13.04 -2.29 -1.72
C GLY A 82 -13.78 -1.09 -2.29
N LYS A 83 -14.24 -0.19 -1.41
CA LYS A 83 -14.89 1.07 -1.79
C LYS A 83 -13.92 2.10 -2.37
N GLU A 84 -12.67 2.13 -1.91
CA GLU A 84 -11.64 3.03 -2.47
C GLU A 84 -11.15 2.54 -3.84
N GLY A 85 -10.95 1.23 -4.02
CA GLY A 85 -10.84 0.59 -5.32
C GLY A 85 -9.48 0.65 -6.02
N THR A 86 -8.45 1.28 -5.44
CA THR A 86 -7.11 1.33 -6.05
C THR A 86 -6.41 -0.03 -6.02
N LEU A 87 -6.56 -0.76 -4.90
CA LEU A 87 -5.89 -2.03 -4.66
C LEU A 87 -6.71 -3.21 -5.18
N LYS A 88 -6.05 -4.30 -5.56
CA LYS A 88 -6.65 -5.53 -6.09
C LYS A 88 -6.05 -6.79 -5.47
N PRO A 89 -6.77 -7.93 -5.52
CA PRO A 89 -6.16 -9.22 -5.25
C PRO A 89 -4.91 -9.44 -6.12
N GLY A 90 -3.86 -10.00 -5.53
CA GLY A 90 -2.54 -10.19 -6.14
C GLY A 90 -1.57 -9.02 -5.94
N ASP A 91 -2.01 -7.88 -5.40
CA ASP A 91 -1.10 -6.79 -5.07
C ASP A 91 -0.22 -7.15 -3.86
N GLU A 92 1.06 -6.84 -3.96
CA GLU A 92 2.03 -7.05 -2.89
C GLU A 92 2.09 -5.85 -1.96
N LEU A 93 2.03 -6.08 -0.65
CA LEU A 93 2.05 -5.04 0.36
C LEU A 93 3.48 -4.57 0.65
N LEU A 94 3.74 -3.29 0.42
CA LEU A 94 5.08 -2.71 0.56
C LEU A 94 5.22 -1.87 1.82
N GLU A 95 4.30 -0.93 2.03
CA GLU A 95 4.33 0.02 3.16
C GLU A 95 2.93 0.39 3.62
N ILE A 96 2.87 0.77 4.89
CA ILE A 96 1.72 1.49 5.46
C ILE A 96 2.21 2.76 6.13
N ASN A 97 1.66 3.90 5.71
CA ASN A 97 2.13 5.23 6.03
C ASN A 97 3.63 5.38 5.70
N THR A 98 4.49 5.37 6.71
CA THR A 98 5.95 5.47 6.56
C THR A 98 6.68 4.19 6.97
N GLN A 99 5.95 3.13 7.33
CA GLN A 99 6.51 1.89 7.83
C GLN A 99 6.59 0.82 6.73
N VAL A 100 7.80 0.29 6.53
CA VAL A 100 8.08 -0.76 5.55
C VAL A 100 7.55 -2.11 6.06
N LEU A 101 6.71 -2.75 5.23
CA LEU A 101 6.14 -4.08 5.44
C LEU A 101 6.78 -5.15 4.53
N TYR A 102 7.32 -4.75 3.38
CA TYR A 102 8.05 -5.63 2.48
C TYR A 102 9.19 -6.38 3.20
N GLY A 103 9.31 -7.69 2.98
CA GLY A 103 10.32 -8.54 3.60
C GLY A 103 10.13 -8.77 5.10
N LYS A 104 9.07 -8.24 5.73
CA LYS A 104 8.78 -8.48 7.15
C LYS A 104 8.02 -9.78 7.33
N ASN A 105 8.19 -10.40 8.50
CA ASN A 105 7.44 -11.62 8.82
C ASN A 105 5.94 -11.33 9.01
N HIS A 106 5.14 -12.40 8.91
CA HIS A 106 3.69 -12.31 8.97
C HIS A 106 3.14 -11.67 10.25
N MET A 107 3.71 -12.02 11.40
CA MET A 107 3.24 -11.47 12.68
C MET A 107 3.41 -9.95 12.73
N TYR A 108 4.57 -9.45 12.32
CA TYR A 108 4.85 -8.02 12.26
C TYR A 108 3.87 -7.28 11.33
N VAL A 109 3.66 -7.81 10.12
CA VAL A 109 2.74 -7.19 9.14
C VAL A 109 1.33 -7.07 9.72
N ILE A 110 0.81 -8.14 10.33
CA ILE A 110 -0.53 -8.15 10.91
C ILE A 110 -0.64 -7.21 12.12
N GLU A 111 0.37 -7.15 12.97
CA GLU A 111 0.40 -6.23 14.11
C GLU A 111 0.35 -4.78 13.64
N ILE A 112 1.20 -4.41 12.70
CA ILE A 112 1.26 -3.05 12.18
C ILE A 112 -0.07 -2.63 11.53
N LEU A 113 -0.69 -3.48 10.72
CA LEU A 113 -1.98 -3.16 10.08
C LEU A 113 -3.12 -2.94 11.10
N LYS A 114 -3.03 -3.57 12.28
CA LYS A 114 -4.01 -3.38 13.36
C LYS A 114 -3.78 -2.07 14.12
N LEU A 115 -2.54 -1.60 14.24
CA LEU A 115 -2.19 -0.40 14.99
C LEU A 115 -2.72 0.89 14.35
N PHE A 116 -2.73 0.97 13.02
CA PHE A 116 -3.17 2.17 12.34
C PHE A 116 -4.70 2.30 12.31
N LYS A 117 -5.14 3.54 12.51
CA LYS A 117 -6.53 4.00 12.53
C LYS A 117 -6.66 5.27 11.70
N HIS A 118 -7.88 5.59 11.27
CA HIS A 118 -8.17 6.80 10.51
C HIS A 118 -7.37 6.86 9.21
N GLU A 119 -6.57 7.91 9.00
CA GLU A 119 -5.81 8.14 7.78
C GLU A 119 -4.68 7.13 7.62
N ILE A 120 -4.78 6.34 6.57
CA ILE A 120 -3.83 5.30 6.22
C ILE A 120 -3.46 5.47 4.75
N LYS A 121 -2.17 5.55 4.46
CA LYS A 121 -1.61 5.42 3.12
C LYS A 121 -1.06 4.02 2.95
N LEU A 122 -1.69 3.20 2.13
CA LEU A 122 -1.15 1.89 1.74
C LEU A 122 -0.37 2.02 0.44
N VAL A 123 0.81 1.42 0.41
CA VAL A 123 1.65 1.32 -0.78
C VAL A 123 1.76 -0.15 -1.15
N CYS A 124 1.34 -0.48 -2.37
CA CYS A 124 1.39 -1.83 -2.89
C CYS A 124 2.07 -1.87 -4.27
N ALA A 125 2.54 -3.04 -4.68
CA ALA A 125 3.07 -3.28 -6.02
C ALA A 125 2.23 -4.33 -6.76
N ARG A 126 2.10 -4.16 -8.08
CA ARG A 126 1.53 -5.18 -8.97
C ARG A 126 2.54 -5.46 -10.08
N ARG A 127 2.81 -6.74 -10.33
CA ARG A 127 3.66 -7.13 -11.47
C ARG A 127 2.93 -6.83 -12.78
N LYS A 128 3.62 -6.17 -13.71
CA LYS A 128 3.13 -5.96 -15.08
C LYS A 128 3.01 -7.32 -15.77
N ILE A 129 1.83 -7.61 -16.28
CA ILE A 129 1.64 -8.74 -17.20
C ILE A 129 2.33 -8.32 -18.50
N GLN A 130 3.40 -9.04 -18.87
CA GLN A 130 4.04 -8.91 -20.18
C GLN A 130 3.20 -9.61 -21.25
#